data_AF-A0A5M7Q9I6-F1
#
_entry.id   AF-A0A5M7Q9I6-F1
#
_cell.length_a   1.000
_cell.length_b   1.000
_cell.length_c   1.000
_cell.angle_alpha   90.00
_cell.angle_beta   90.00
_cell.angle_gamma   90.00
#
_symmetry.space_group_name_H-M   'P 1'
#
loop_
_entity.id
_entity.type
_entity.pdbx_description
1 polymer ?
#
loop_
_entity_poly.entity_id
_entity_poly.type
_entity_poly.pdbx_seq_one_letter_code
_entity_poly.pdbx_strand_id
1 'polypeptide(L)'
;MHTENANSQNAFDLVQSQDFIANVAAILMPAISDAVNEAVNKAVTLATSPTMSKQDFAAANRISLSVLEKWIANGVVLLAPTPSFTYTQNRTNRKTGAVVETTMTKHGNPLINVAAWREKNRQQAIKCRYIKP
;
A
#
# COMPACT_ATOMS: atom_id res chain seq x y z
N MET A 1 5.53 11.99 -60.93
CA MET A 1 6.36 12.73 -59.98
C MET A 1 5.96 12.29 -58.58
N HIS A 2 6.78 11.47 -57.93
CA HIS A 2 6.62 11.11 -56.52
C HIS A 2 7.65 11.91 -55.73
N THR A 3 7.20 12.90 -54.98
CA THR A 3 8.00 13.58 -53.97
C THR A 3 7.83 12.83 -52.67
N GLU A 4 8.75 11.90 -52.39
CA GLU A 4 8.88 11.32 -51.05
C GLU A 4 9.42 12.39 -50.09
N ASN A 5 8.82 12.43 -48.90
CA ASN A 5 8.93 13.50 -47.93
C ASN A 5 10.26 13.38 -47.17
N ALA A 6 11.30 14.10 -47.62
CA ALA A 6 12.64 14.09 -47.01
C ALA A 6 12.67 14.53 -45.52
N ASN A 7 11.62 15.18 -45.02
CA ASN A 7 11.54 15.61 -43.63
C ASN A 7 11.28 14.46 -42.63
N SER A 8 10.68 13.34 -43.07
CA SER A 8 10.42 12.22 -42.15
C SER A 8 11.65 11.37 -41.87
N GLN A 9 12.66 11.35 -42.74
CA GLN A 9 13.89 10.57 -42.53
C GLN A 9 14.79 11.21 -41.45
N ASN A 10 14.90 12.54 -41.42
CA ASN A 10 15.73 13.28 -40.46
C ASN A 10 15.22 13.18 -39.01
N ALA A 11 13.90 13.04 -38.81
CA ALA A 11 13.32 12.94 -37.47
C ALA A 11 13.61 11.60 -36.79
N PHE A 12 13.67 10.50 -37.56
CA PHE A 12 14.01 9.18 -37.04
C PHE A 12 15.52 9.04 -36.76
N ASP A 13 16.37 9.67 -37.57
CA ASP A 13 17.83 9.66 -37.38
C ASP A 13 18.25 10.44 -36.11
N LEU A 14 17.55 11.54 -35.79
CA LEU A 14 17.78 12.30 -34.57
C LEU A 14 17.40 11.51 -33.30
N VAL A 15 16.32 10.71 -33.35
CA VAL A 15 15.88 9.84 -32.25
C VAL A 15 16.79 8.63 -32.06
N GLN A 16 17.42 8.14 -33.14
CA GLN A 16 18.43 7.08 -33.10
C GLN A 16 19.83 7.59 -32.75
N SER A 17 20.05 8.90 -32.73
CA SER A 17 21.34 9.46 -32.35
C SER A 17 21.68 9.09 -30.89
N GLN A 18 22.84 8.49 -30.71
CA GLN A 18 23.36 8.05 -29.41
C GLN A 18 23.34 9.20 -28.39
N ASP A 19 23.61 10.42 -28.84
CA ASP A 19 23.65 11.64 -28.02
C ASP A 19 22.27 12.08 -27.54
N PHE A 20 21.22 11.93 -28.37
CA PHE A 20 19.85 12.19 -27.95
C PHE A 20 19.40 11.20 -26.89
N ILE A 21 19.65 9.90 -27.10
CA ILE A 21 19.32 8.85 -26.13
C ILE A 21 20.10 9.06 -24.82
N ALA A 22 21.40 9.41 -24.90
CA ALA A 22 22.23 9.69 -23.72
C ALA A 22 21.71 10.89 -22.91
N ASN A 23 21.30 11.96 -23.58
CA ASN A 23 20.73 13.14 -22.91
C ASN A 23 19.37 12.84 -22.28
N VAL A 24 18.49 12.12 -22.98
CA VAL A 24 17.19 11.68 -22.43
C VAL A 24 17.39 10.77 -21.22
N ALA A 25 18.33 9.82 -21.30
CA ALA A 25 18.69 8.97 -20.17
C ALA A 25 19.26 9.79 -19.00
N ALA A 26 20.15 10.76 -19.25
CA ALA A 26 20.71 11.61 -18.20
C ALA A 26 19.64 12.42 -17.45
N ILE A 27 18.57 12.84 -18.15
CA ILE A 27 17.45 13.57 -17.55
C ILE A 27 16.50 12.64 -16.78
N LEU A 28 16.22 11.45 -17.33
CA LEU A 28 15.24 10.51 -16.75
C LEU A 28 15.82 9.61 -15.66
N MET A 29 17.11 9.25 -15.74
CA MET A 29 17.75 8.31 -14.81
C MET A 29 17.67 8.75 -13.34
N PRO A 30 17.84 10.04 -12.99
CA PRO A 30 17.63 10.50 -11.62
C PRO A 30 16.20 10.25 -11.13
N ALA A 31 15.19 10.60 -11.94
CA ALA A 31 13.78 10.41 -11.58
C ALA A 31 13.40 8.92 -11.46
N ILE A 32 13.94 8.07 -12.34
CA ILE A 32 13.76 6.61 -12.26
C ILE A 32 14.44 6.06 -11.01
N SER A 33 15.67 6.50 -10.72
CA SER A 33 16.42 6.10 -9.54
C SER A 33 15.67 6.44 -8.25
N ASP A 34 15.13 7.66 -8.16
CA ASP A 34 14.35 8.10 -7.00
C ASP A 34 13.07 7.28 -6.83
N ALA A 35 12.33 7.06 -7.93
CA ALA A 35 11.12 6.23 -7.91
C ALA A 35 11.40 4.78 -7.50
N VAL A 36 12.51 4.20 -7.97
CA VAL A 36 12.95 2.85 -7.58
C VAL A 36 13.35 2.82 -6.11
N ASN A 37 14.12 3.80 -5.64
CA ASN A 37 14.54 3.89 -4.25
C ASN A 37 13.33 4.03 -3.30
N GLU A 38 12.35 4.86 -3.65
CA GLU A 38 11.11 4.98 -2.88
C GLU A 38 10.34 3.65 -2.85
N ALA A 39 10.19 3.00 -4.01
CA ALA A 39 9.50 1.73 -4.11
C ALA A 39 10.20 0.63 -3.27
N VAL A 40 11.54 0.58 -3.31
CA VAL A 40 12.34 -0.36 -2.51
C VAL A 40 12.20 -0.05 -1.02
N ASN A 41 12.33 1.22 -0.60
CA ASN A 41 12.18 1.61 0.80
C ASN A 41 10.78 1.28 1.33
N LYS A 42 9.75 1.51 0.52
CA LYS A 42 8.37 1.13 0.85
C LYS A 42 8.23 -0.38 0.97
N ALA A 43 8.76 -1.14 0.02
CA ALA A 43 8.72 -2.61 0.06
C ALA A 43 9.44 -3.17 1.30
N VAL A 44 10.62 -2.63 1.63
CA VAL A 44 11.36 -3.01 2.84
C VAL A 44 10.57 -2.67 4.09
N THR A 45 9.99 -1.47 4.17
CA THR A 45 9.17 -1.05 5.33
C THR A 45 7.95 -1.95 5.50
N LEU A 46 7.25 -2.30 4.40
CA LEU A 46 6.13 -3.23 4.42
C LEU A 46 6.58 -4.66 4.81
N ALA A 47 7.80 -5.04 4.43
CA ALA A 47 8.39 -6.32 4.76
C ALA A 47 8.90 -6.40 6.21
N THR A 48 9.29 -5.30 6.85
CA THR A 48 9.88 -5.33 8.20
C THR A 48 8.94 -4.81 9.29
N SER A 49 7.95 -3.99 8.95
CA SER A 49 7.07 -3.38 9.93
C SER A 49 6.23 -4.42 10.69
N PRO A 50 6.18 -4.35 12.04
CA PRO A 50 5.37 -5.26 12.84
C PRO A 50 3.86 -5.00 12.68
N THR A 51 3.48 -3.78 12.25
CA THR A 51 2.09 -3.39 12.03
C THR A 51 1.91 -2.67 10.69
N MET A 52 0.75 -2.79 10.06
CA MET A 52 0.47 -2.08 8.80
C MET A 52 -1.02 -1.77 8.64
N SER A 53 -1.36 -0.86 7.72
CA SER A 53 -2.76 -0.57 7.40
C SER A 53 -3.45 -1.76 6.73
N LYS A 54 -4.79 -1.82 6.78
CA LYS A 54 -5.55 -2.86 6.07
C LYS A 54 -5.30 -2.81 4.56
N GLN A 55 -5.18 -1.61 4.00
CA GLN A 55 -4.95 -1.37 2.58
C GLN A 55 -3.58 -1.91 2.15
N ASP A 56 -2.53 -1.56 2.89
CA ASP A 56 -1.19 -2.01 2.58
C ASP A 56 -1.06 -3.52 2.76
N PHE A 57 -1.70 -4.10 3.78
CA PHE A 57 -1.73 -5.56 3.97
C PHE A 57 -2.40 -6.27 2.80
N ALA A 58 -3.55 -5.77 2.36
CA ALA A 58 -4.28 -6.33 1.24
C ALA A 58 -3.47 -6.24 -0.07
N ALA A 59 -2.85 -5.08 -0.33
CA ALA A 59 -2.00 -4.87 -1.48
C ALA A 59 -0.76 -5.77 -1.47
N ALA A 60 -0.05 -5.86 -0.34
CA ALA A 60 1.15 -6.69 -0.19
C ALA A 60 0.85 -8.19 -0.39
N ASN A 61 -0.31 -8.66 0.05
CA ASN A 61 -0.73 -10.05 -0.11
C ASN A 61 -1.55 -10.32 -1.38
N ARG A 62 -1.77 -9.30 -2.22
CA ARG A 62 -2.59 -9.38 -3.44
C ARG A 62 -4.00 -9.93 -3.19
N ILE A 63 -4.61 -9.55 -2.06
CA ILE A 63 -5.99 -9.93 -1.70
C ILE A 63 -6.90 -8.70 -1.73
N SER A 64 -8.20 -8.90 -1.91
CA SER A 64 -9.17 -7.81 -1.79
C SER A 64 -9.46 -7.48 -0.33
N LEU A 65 -9.87 -6.25 -0.05
CA LEU A 65 -10.27 -5.83 1.30
C LEU A 65 -11.42 -6.68 1.84
N SER A 66 -12.36 -7.11 1.01
CA SER A 66 -13.46 -8.00 1.42
C SER A 66 -12.96 -9.37 1.89
N VAL A 67 -11.90 -9.90 1.28
CA VAL A 67 -11.25 -11.14 1.75
C VAL A 67 -10.52 -10.90 3.07
N LEU A 68 -9.83 -9.76 3.20
CA LEU A 68 -9.18 -9.39 4.45
C LEU A 68 -10.18 -9.27 5.62
N GLU A 69 -11.35 -8.66 5.42
CA GLU A 69 -12.37 -8.60 6.47
C GLU A 69 -12.86 -9.99 6.89
N LYS A 70 -13.02 -10.93 5.95
CA LYS A 70 -13.33 -12.34 6.28
C LYS A 70 -12.20 -12.99 7.07
N TRP A 71 -10.95 -12.71 6.73
CA TRP A 71 -9.78 -13.23 7.45
C TRP A 71 -9.70 -12.68 8.88
N ILE A 72 -10.04 -11.40 9.08
CA ILE A 72 -10.13 -10.79 10.40
C ILE A 72 -11.27 -11.44 11.21
N ALA A 73 -12.46 -11.58 10.61
CA ALA A 73 -13.61 -12.20 11.26
C ALA A 73 -13.35 -13.66 11.67
N ASN A 74 -12.63 -14.42 10.84
CA ASN A 74 -12.24 -15.80 11.11
C ASN A 74 -10.98 -15.93 11.99
N GLY A 75 -10.42 -14.82 12.48
CA GLY A 75 -9.21 -14.82 13.31
C GLY A 75 -7.94 -15.33 12.60
N VAL A 76 -7.91 -15.33 11.27
CA VAL A 76 -6.71 -15.64 10.48
C VAL A 76 -5.67 -14.54 10.64
N VAL A 77 -6.12 -13.28 10.60
CA VAL A 77 -5.31 -12.08 10.80
C VAL A 77 -5.76 -11.36 12.06
N LEU A 78 -4.81 -10.85 12.85
CA LEU A 78 -5.09 -10.15 14.10
C LEU A 78 -4.95 -8.64 13.93
N LEU A 79 -5.82 -7.88 14.59
CA LEU A 79 -5.70 -6.43 14.69
C LEU A 79 -4.67 -6.08 15.77
N ALA A 80 -3.87 -5.05 15.50
CA ALA A 80 -2.97 -4.48 16.49
C ALA A 80 -3.77 -3.63 17.50
N PRO A 81 -3.37 -3.61 18.78
CA PRO A 81 -4.01 -2.75 19.77
C PRO A 81 -3.79 -1.29 19.40
N THR A 82 -4.86 -0.59 19.07
CA THR A 82 -4.82 0.84 18.78
C THR A 82 -5.18 1.65 20.02
N PRO A 83 -4.47 2.74 20.31
CA PRO A 83 -4.83 3.62 21.41
C PRO A 83 -6.27 4.12 21.21
N SER A 84 -7.06 4.02 22.27
CA SER A 84 -8.42 4.54 22.32
C SER A 84 -8.41 5.80 23.17
N PHE A 85 -9.04 6.87 22.67
CA PHE A 85 -9.14 8.13 23.40
C PHE A 85 -10.60 8.39 23.76
N THR A 86 -10.84 8.72 25.02
CA THR A 86 -12.17 9.10 25.49
C THR A 86 -12.24 10.62 25.53
N TYR A 87 -13.26 11.19 24.90
CA TYR A 87 -13.50 12.63 24.93
C TYR A 87 -14.95 12.91 25.29
N THR A 88 -15.15 14.02 25.99
CA THR A 88 -16.48 14.48 26.37
C THR A 88 -16.88 15.64 25.48
N GLN A 89 -18.09 15.58 24.93
CA GLN A 89 -18.64 16.63 24.09
C GLN A 89 -20.08 16.93 24.48
N ASN A 90 -20.41 18.22 24.53
CA ASN A 90 -21.78 18.69 24.63
C ASN A 90 -22.49 18.48 23.28
N ARG A 91 -23.46 17.59 23.26
CA ARG A 91 -24.26 17.29 22.08
C ARG A 91 -25.69 17.79 22.28
N THR A 92 -26.14 18.66 21.39
CA THR A 92 -27.52 19.11 21.40
C THR A 92 -28.43 18.02 20.84
N ASN A 93 -29.42 17.62 21.63
CA ASN A 93 -30.43 16.67 21.18
C ASN A 93 -31.32 17.34 20.12
N ARG A 94 -31.33 16.79 18.91
CA ARG A 94 -32.05 17.35 17.76
C ARG A 94 -33.58 17.41 17.95
N LYS A 95 -34.14 16.62 18.87
CA LYS A 95 -35.58 16.57 19.15
C LYS A 95 -36.03 17.48 20.30
N THR A 96 -35.19 17.63 21.33
CA THR A 96 -35.57 18.34 22.57
C THR A 96 -34.82 19.65 22.78
N GLY A 97 -33.80 19.96 21.98
CA GLY A 97 -32.98 21.16 22.12
C GLY A 97 -32.06 21.17 23.34
N ALA A 98 -32.19 20.19 24.24
CA ALA A 98 -31.36 20.06 25.43
C ALA A 98 -29.92 19.71 25.05
N VAL A 99 -28.97 20.41 25.68
CA VAL A 99 -27.54 20.10 25.58
C VAL A 99 -27.21 19.03 26.60
N VAL A 100 -26.78 17.86 26.12
CA VAL A 100 -26.40 16.74 26.98
C VAL A 100 -24.90 16.50 26.83
N GLU A 101 -24.20 16.47 27.95
CA GLU A 101 -22.80 16.08 28.00
C GLU A 101 -22.69 14.58 27.70
N THR A 102 -22.01 14.24 26.61
CA THR A 102 -21.84 12.84 26.17
C THR A 102 -20.36 12.50 26.13
N THR A 103 -19.98 11.47 26.88
CA THR A 103 -18.63 10.88 26.80
C THR A 103 -18.61 9.83 25.69
N MET A 104 -17.68 9.98 24.74
CA MET A 104 -17.50 9.07 23.61
C MET A 104 -16.08 8.50 23.60
N THR A 105 -15.95 7.21 23.30
CA THR A 105 -14.66 6.56 23.06
C THR A 105 -14.40 6.50 21.57
N LYS A 106 -13.32 7.16 21.13
CA LYS A 106 -12.82 7.10 19.76
C LYS A 106 -11.70 6.06 19.69
N HIS A 107 -11.91 5.01 18.91
CA HIS A 107 -10.87 4.05 18.59
C HIS A 107 -9.99 4.61 17.45
N GLY A 108 -8.67 4.44 17.56
CA GLY A 108 -7.75 4.69 16.45
C GLY A 108 -8.04 3.79 15.25
N ASN A 109 -7.51 4.14 14.07
CA ASN A 109 -7.71 3.33 12.87
C ASN A 109 -7.12 1.92 13.07
N PRO A 110 -7.90 0.85 12.84
CA PRO A 110 -7.45 -0.51 13.08
C PRO A 110 -6.28 -0.87 12.16
N LEU A 111 -5.13 -1.17 12.78
CA LEU A 111 -3.95 -1.69 12.09
C LEU A 111 -3.92 -3.22 12.15
N ILE A 112 -3.27 -3.84 11.18
CA ILE A 112 -2.99 -5.28 11.17
C ILE A 112 -1.71 -5.56 11.95
N ASN A 113 -1.73 -6.55 12.84
CA ASN A 113 -0.54 -7.09 13.48
C ASN A 113 0.12 -8.13 12.54
N VAL A 114 1.08 -7.66 11.74
CA VAL A 114 1.78 -8.45 10.72
C VAL A 114 2.72 -9.46 11.37
N ALA A 115 3.37 -9.07 12.47
CA ALA A 115 4.30 -9.95 13.20
C ALA A 115 3.59 -11.21 13.70
N ALA A 116 2.43 -11.05 14.35
CA ALA A 116 1.64 -12.19 14.85
C ALA A 116 1.10 -13.06 13.70
N TRP A 117 0.69 -12.46 12.59
CA TRP A 117 0.23 -13.21 11.42
C TRP A 117 1.35 -14.05 10.80
N ARG A 118 2.55 -13.49 10.62
CA ARG A 118 3.71 -14.24 10.09
C ARG A 118 4.14 -15.36 11.02
N GLU A 119 4.13 -15.11 12.33
CA GLU A 119 4.40 -16.12 13.35
C GLU A 119 3.44 -17.31 13.23
N LYS A 120 2.14 -17.02 13.16
CA LYS A 120 1.10 -18.04 12.97
C LYS A 120 1.31 -18.83 11.69
N ASN A 121 1.59 -18.17 10.57
CA ASN A 121 1.86 -18.84 9.30
C ASN A 121 3.09 -19.75 9.38
N ARG A 122 4.15 -19.32 10.07
CA ARG A 122 5.36 -20.14 10.27
C ARG A 122 5.05 -21.38 11.10
N GLN A 123 4.27 -21.24 12.17
CA GLN A 123 3.85 -22.38 13.00
C GLN A 123 2.97 -23.37 12.23
N GLN A 124 2.09 -22.87 11.36
CA GLN A 124 1.27 -23.72 10.49
C GLN A 124 2.11 -24.42 9.42
N ALA A 125 3.11 -23.74 8.85
CA ALA A 125 3.99 -24.31 7.84
C ALA A 125 4.75 -25.56 8.33
N ILE A 126 5.07 -25.66 9.62
CA ILE A 126 5.66 -26.87 10.22
C ILE A 126 4.76 -28.11 10.02
N LYS A 127 3.43 -27.91 9.95
CA LYS A 127 2.44 -28.97 9.74
C LYS A 127 2.08 -29.19 8.27
N CYS A 128 2.61 -28.38 7.35
CA CYS A 128 2.32 -28.51 5.92
C CYS A 128 3.15 -29.62 5.26
N ARG A 129 2.55 -30.33 4.30
CA ARG A 129 3.25 -31.30 3.45
C ARG A 129 3.39 -30.72 2.04
N TYR A 130 4.56 -30.90 1.42
CA TYR A 130 4.73 -30.51 0.03
C TYR A 130 3.79 -31.31 -0.88
N ILE A 131 3.13 -30.60 -1.81
CA ILE A 131 2.41 -31.24 -2.91
C ILE A 131 3.48 -31.84 -3.82
N LYS A 132 3.48 -33.18 -3.95
CA LYS A 132 4.35 -33.83 -4.93
C LYS A 132 3.81 -33.53 -6.33
N PRO A 133 4.68 -33.23 -7.31
CA PRO A 133 4.28 -33.03 -8.70
C PRO A 133 3.61 -34.27 -9.29
#